data_AF-A0A662IQU7-F1
#
_entry.id   AF-A0A662IQU7-F1
#
_cell.length_a   1.000
_cell.length_b   1.000
_cell.length_c   1.000
_cell.angle_alpha   90.00
_cell.angle_beta   90.00
_cell.angle_gamma   90.00
#
_symmetry.space_group_name_H-M   'P 1'
#
loop_
_entity.id
_entity.type
_entity.pdbx_description
1 polymer ?
#
loop_
_entity_poly.entity_id
_entity_poly.type
_entity_poly.pdbx_seq_one_letter_code
_entity_poly.pdbx_strand_id
1 'polypeptide(L)'
;MQVDELDQEVILEKLLKGEVKLYEVEQYVSDVNKAAEIRRIYLERVTGAQLNNIGYFSMDLNITAKRNIESPIGVGQIPMGVAGPLRVKGDYADGEFFIPLCTSEGALVASVNRGCSAITESGGARAKVIRDHMARAPLFITPSVEHAYKLVKWVEENRGEIEEVFNSVDPFVKLIDVQPWVVGRNVWLRFTANTFDAMGMNGVTLACDKVGRFIEERVKFARMLSLSGNMCVDKKPSAVNWLLGRGKTVVAEAVIKRSVVMEKLKTTPEDAADVCMRKNWLGSGLAHAY
;
A
#
# COMPACT_ATOMS: atom_id res chain seq x y z
N MET A 1 -32.22 10.00 10.86
CA MET A 1 -33.42 10.04 10.01
C MET A 1 -33.87 8.61 9.82
N GLN A 2 -35.11 8.29 10.20
CA GLN A 2 -35.73 7.02 9.78
C GLN A 2 -35.77 7.04 8.25
N VAL A 3 -35.11 6.06 7.63
CA VAL A 3 -35.25 5.80 6.20
C VAL A 3 -36.59 5.12 6.04
N ASP A 4 -37.50 5.71 5.25
CA ASP A 4 -38.69 5.00 4.80
C ASP A 4 -38.20 3.90 3.86
N GLU A 5 -38.07 2.68 4.39
CA GLU A 5 -37.54 1.55 3.63
C GLU A 5 -38.47 1.26 2.45
N LEU A 6 -37.96 1.43 1.24
CA LEU A 6 -38.67 1.03 0.04
C LEU A 6 -38.54 -0.49 -0.15
N ASP A 7 -39.57 -1.08 -0.74
CA ASP A 7 -39.51 -2.48 -1.14
C ASP A 7 -38.41 -2.71 -2.20
N GLN A 8 -37.79 -3.88 -2.14
CA GLN A 8 -36.67 -4.24 -3.01
C GLN A 8 -37.04 -4.17 -4.49
N GLU A 9 -38.22 -4.66 -4.89
CA GLU A 9 -38.63 -4.61 -6.30
C GLU A 9 -38.87 -3.18 -6.78
N VAL A 10 -39.40 -2.30 -5.91
CA VAL A 10 -39.56 -0.88 -6.24
C VAL A 10 -38.20 -0.22 -6.49
N ILE A 11 -37.20 -0.51 -5.66
CA ILE A 11 -35.84 0.03 -5.85
C ILE A 11 -35.24 -0.52 -7.15
N LEU A 12 -35.40 -1.82 -7.43
CA LEU A 12 -34.92 -2.45 -8.66
C LEU A 12 -35.55 -1.83 -9.91
N GLU A 13 -36.86 -1.59 -9.93
CA GLU A 13 -37.53 -0.91 -11.05
C GLU A 13 -36.99 0.51 -11.26
N LYS A 14 -36.80 1.27 -10.18
CA LYS A 14 -36.23 2.63 -10.25
C LYS A 14 -34.79 2.62 -10.76
N LEU A 15 -33.98 1.64 -10.37
CA LEU A 15 -32.63 1.43 -10.91
C LEU A 15 -32.67 1.10 -12.41
N LEU A 16 -33.59 0.24 -12.85
CA LEU A 16 -33.76 -0.14 -14.27
C LEU A 16 -34.23 1.03 -15.14
N LYS A 17 -35.10 1.90 -14.61
CA LYS A 17 -35.54 3.15 -15.26
C LYS A 17 -34.48 4.26 -15.19
N GLY A 18 -33.42 4.08 -14.39
CA GLY A 18 -32.34 5.06 -14.20
C GLY A 18 -32.70 6.24 -13.28
N GLU A 19 -33.84 6.16 -12.57
CA GLU A 19 -34.34 7.14 -11.60
C GLU A 19 -33.53 7.15 -10.31
N VAL A 20 -32.97 6.00 -9.92
CA VAL A 20 -32.03 5.82 -8.80
C VAL A 20 -30.69 5.37 -9.35
N LYS A 21 -29.58 5.84 -8.77
CA LYS A 21 -28.22 5.37 -9.08
C LYS A 21 -27.75 4.31 -8.10
N LEU A 22 -26.79 3.48 -8.52
CA LEU A 22 -26.27 2.40 -7.67
C LEU A 22 -25.74 2.87 -6.32
N TYR A 23 -25.07 4.04 -6.25
CA TYR A 23 -24.55 4.57 -4.99
C TYR A 23 -25.62 5.17 -4.07
N GLU A 24 -26.87 5.28 -4.53
CA GLU A 24 -28.00 5.87 -3.79
C GLU A 24 -28.86 4.82 -3.09
N VAL A 25 -28.59 3.52 -3.32
CA VAL A 25 -29.40 2.43 -2.78
C VAL A 25 -29.48 2.47 -1.25
N GLU A 26 -28.39 2.80 -0.54
CA GLU A 26 -28.38 2.96 0.92
C GLU A 26 -29.21 4.15 1.44
N GLN A 27 -29.71 5.03 0.55
CA GLN A 27 -30.66 6.07 0.94
C GLN A 27 -32.07 5.50 1.15
N TYR A 28 -32.35 4.30 0.62
CA TYR A 28 -33.67 3.67 0.63
C TYR A 28 -33.72 2.37 1.43
N VAL A 29 -32.56 1.85 1.88
CA VAL A 29 -32.44 0.69 2.76
C VAL A 29 -31.37 0.94 3.82
N SER A 30 -31.66 0.59 5.07
CA SER A 30 -30.75 0.85 6.20
C SER A 30 -29.60 -0.16 6.32
N ASP A 31 -29.79 -1.38 5.80
CA ASP A 31 -28.79 -2.46 5.81
C ASP A 31 -28.00 -2.50 4.51
N VAL A 32 -26.68 -2.33 4.61
CA VAL A 32 -25.76 -2.37 3.47
C VAL A 32 -25.69 -3.75 2.84
N ASN A 33 -25.94 -4.83 3.59
CA ASN A 33 -25.98 -6.18 3.00
C ASN A 33 -27.16 -6.31 2.04
N LYS A 34 -28.34 -5.80 2.42
CA LYS A 34 -29.52 -5.72 1.56
C LYS A 34 -29.28 -4.78 0.37
N ALA A 35 -28.64 -3.64 0.58
CA ALA A 35 -28.26 -2.73 -0.51
C ALA A 35 -27.36 -3.44 -1.55
N ALA A 36 -26.39 -4.23 -1.08
CA ALA A 36 -25.50 -4.99 -1.96
C ALA A 36 -26.22 -6.08 -2.74
N GLU A 37 -27.19 -6.77 -2.11
CA GLU A 37 -28.06 -7.72 -2.78
C GLU A 37 -28.91 -7.06 -3.88
N ILE A 38 -29.55 -5.93 -3.60
CA ILE A 38 -30.32 -5.17 -4.58
C ILE A 38 -29.46 -4.80 -5.79
N ARG A 39 -28.25 -4.27 -5.56
CA ARG A 39 -27.31 -3.95 -6.65
C ARG A 39 -26.92 -5.18 -7.45
N ARG A 40 -26.67 -6.30 -6.76
CA ARG A 40 -26.29 -7.56 -7.40
C ARG A 40 -27.42 -8.05 -8.31
N ILE A 41 -28.66 -8.09 -7.82
CA ILE A 41 -29.84 -8.49 -8.61
C ILE A 41 -30.05 -7.54 -9.80
N TYR A 42 -29.89 -6.24 -9.61
CA TYR A 42 -29.93 -5.27 -10.71
C TYR A 42 -28.89 -5.60 -11.79
N LEU A 43 -27.64 -5.87 -11.39
CA LEU A 43 -26.58 -6.24 -12.33
C LEU A 43 -26.87 -7.56 -13.04
N GLU A 44 -27.41 -8.56 -12.35
CA GLU A 44 -27.86 -9.82 -12.98
C GLU A 44 -28.95 -9.57 -14.03
N ARG A 45 -29.94 -8.70 -13.74
CA ARG A 45 -31.00 -8.32 -14.71
C ARG A 45 -30.46 -7.60 -15.94
N VAL A 46 -29.52 -6.67 -15.76
CA VAL A 46 -29.00 -5.83 -16.86
C VAL A 46 -27.95 -6.57 -17.69
N THR A 47 -27.14 -7.43 -17.07
CA THR A 47 -26.01 -8.10 -17.75
C THR A 47 -26.33 -9.53 -18.20
N GLY A 48 -27.37 -10.17 -17.62
CA GLY A 48 -27.65 -11.59 -17.80
C GLY A 48 -26.65 -12.53 -17.10
N ALA A 49 -25.68 -11.99 -16.35
CA ALA A 49 -24.73 -12.79 -15.59
C ALA A 49 -25.37 -13.36 -14.31
N GLN A 50 -24.80 -14.45 -13.79
CA GLN A 50 -25.13 -15.01 -12.48
C GLN A 50 -24.03 -14.63 -11.48
N LEU A 51 -24.38 -13.98 -10.38
CA LEU A 51 -23.45 -13.44 -9.39
C LEU A 51 -23.53 -14.17 -8.04
N ASN A 52 -24.11 -15.37 -8.01
CA ASN A 52 -24.29 -16.21 -6.82
C ASN A 52 -23.03 -16.28 -5.93
N ASN A 53 -21.87 -16.61 -6.51
CA ASN A 53 -20.65 -16.88 -5.74
C ASN A 53 -20.12 -15.67 -4.96
N ILE A 54 -20.31 -14.45 -5.49
CA ILE A 54 -19.91 -13.24 -4.76
C ILE A 54 -20.96 -12.81 -3.74
N GLY A 55 -22.17 -13.36 -3.80
CA GLY A 55 -23.27 -13.10 -2.87
C GLY A 55 -23.20 -13.93 -1.58
N TYR A 56 -22.42 -15.01 -1.55
CA TYR A 56 -22.22 -15.85 -0.37
C TYR A 56 -20.91 -15.50 0.33
N PHE A 57 -21.00 -14.80 1.45
CA PHE A 57 -19.85 -14.40 2.26
C PHE A 57 -20.24 -14.22 3.73
N SER A 58 -19.25 -14.33 4.62
CA SER A 58 -19.42 -14.14 6.07
C SER A 58 -19.09 -12.72 6.55
N MET A 59 -18.60 -11.86 5.66
CA MET A 59 -18.21 -10.49 5.98
C MET A 59 -19.43 -9.57 6.12
N ASP A 60 -19.51 -8.80 7.22
CA ASP A 60 -20.57 -7.79 7.36
C ASP A 60 -20.25 -6.53 6.56
N LEU A 61 -21.07 -6.25 5.54
CA LEU A 61 -20.88 -5.08 4.68
C LEU A 61 -21.25 -3.77 5.38
N ASN A 62 -22.04 -3.79 6.46
CA ASN A 62 -22.32 -2.59 7.26
C ASN A 62 -21.06 -2.01 7.91
N ILE A 63 -20.11 -2.87 8.25
CA ILE A 63 -18.80 -2.45 8.80
C ILE A 63 -17.87 -2.09 7.66
N THR A 64 -17.78 -2.95 6.64
CA THR A 64 -16.81 -2.85 5.55
C THR A 64 -17.03 -1.60 4.69
N ALA A 65 -18.29 -1.26 4.38
CA ALA A 65 -18.59 -0.11 3.53
C ALA A 65 -18.27 1.24 4.17
N LYS A 66 -18.05 1.29 5.49
CA LYS A 66 -17.68 2.53 6.18
C LYS A 66 -16.24 2.97 5.90
N ARG A 67 -15.36 2.04 5.50
CA ARG A 67 -13.90 2.30 5.44
C ARG A 67 -13.16 1.63 4.29
N ASN A 68 -13.73 0.62 3.64
CA ASN A 68 -12.98 -0.27 2.75
C ASN A 68 -13.48 -0.29 1.31
N ILE A 69 -14.77 -0.05 1.07
CA ILE A 69 -15.37 -0.15 -0.27
C ILE A 69 -16.64 0.70 -0.38
N GLU A 70 -16.90 1.24 -1.56
CA GLU A 70 -18.14 1.91 -1.90
C GLU A 70 -19.02 1.01 -2.78
N SER A 71 -20.34 1.17 -2.65
CA SER A 71 -21.33 0.45 -3.47
C SER A 71 -21.10 -1.07 -3.58
N PRO A 72 -20.96 -1.81 -2.45
CA PRO A 72 -20.64 -3.24 -2.50
C PRO A 72 -21.72 -4.03 -3.22
N ILE A 73 -21.31 -5.10 -3.91
CA ILE A 73 -22.20 -6.09 -4.56
C ILE A 73 -21.96 -7.53 -4.07
N GLY A 74 -20.92 -7.72 -3.26
CA GLY A 74 -20.45 -9.02 -2.83
C GLY A 74 -18.99 -9.01 -2.38
N VAL A 75 -18.41 -10.21 -2.22
CA VAL A 75 -17.01 -10.40 -1.81
C VAL A 75 -16.31 -11.37 -2.77
N GLY A 76 -15.14 -10.98 -3.26
CA GLY A 76 -14.25 -11.88 -4.01
C GLY A 76 -13.54 -12.84 -3.06
N GLN A 77 -13.64 -14.15 -3.32
CA GLN A 77 -12.99 -15.18 -2.50
C GLN A 77 -11.65 -15.58 -3.13
N ILE A 78 -10.56 -15.53 -2.34
CA ILE A 78 -9.21 -15.93 -2.77
C ILE A 78 -8.79 -17.15 -1.95
N PRO A 79 -8.34 -18.26 -2.58
CA PRO A 79 -7.85 -19.42 -1.84
C PRO A 79 -6.73 -19.05 -0.87
N MET A 80 -6.77 -19.61 0.33
CA MET A 80 -5.78 -19.38 1.39
C MET A 80 -5.06 -20.69 1.73
N GLY A 81 -3.74 -20.64 1.70
CA GLY A 81 -2.87 -21.72 2.16
C GLY A 81 -1.96 -21.27 3.31
N VAL A 82 -1.20 -22.21 3.84
CA VAL A 82 -0.22 -21.96 4.91
C VAL A 82 1.15 -22.54 4.51
N ALA A 83 2.21 -21.78 4.77
CA ALA A 83 3.59 -22.24 4.64
C ALA A 83 4.32 -22.11 5.97
N GLY A 84 5.09 -23.14 6.36
CA GLY A 84 5.88 -23.12 7.59
C GLY A 84 6.13 -24.51 8.21
N PRO A 85 6.79 -24.55 9.38
CA PRO A 85 7.28 -23.41 10.13
C PRO A 85 8.50 -22.74 9.48
N LEU A 86 8.55 -21.41 9.51
CA LEU A 86 9.74 -20.61 9.20
C LEU A 86 10.37 -20.09 10.50
N ARG A 87 11.57 -20.57 10.85
CA ARG A 87 12.34 -20.04 11.99
C ARG A 87 12.99 -18.72 11.59
N VAL A 88 12.64 -17.64 12.29
CA VAL A 88 13.19 -16.29 12.07
C VAL A 88 13.71 -15.72 13.39
N LYS A 89 14.86 -15.05 13.33
CA LYS A 89 15.37 -14.17 14.37
C LYS A 89 15.65 -12.78 13.81
N GLY A 90 14.77 -11.82 14.09
CA GLY A 90 14.90 -10.42 13.73
C GLY A 90 14.60 -9.48 14.89
N ASP A 91 14.48 -8.18 14.58
CA ASP A 91 14.29 -7.13 15.60
C ASP A 91 12.97 -7.27 16.37
N TYR A 92 11.92 -7.74 15.68
CA TYR A 92 10.56 -7.80 16.21
C TYR A 92 9.96 -9.22 16.19
N ALA A 93 10.74 -10.21 15.74
CA ALA A 93 10.28 -11.59 15.58
C ALA A 93 11.41 -12.57 15.94
N ASP A 94 11.24 -13.37 17.00
CA ASP A 94 12.13 -14.48 17.35
C ASP A 94 11.28 -15.72 17.62
N GLY A 95 11.18 -16.60 16.63
CA GLY A 95 10.16 -17.64 16.67
C GLY A 95 10.12 -18.52 15.43
N GLU A 96 9.27 -19.53 15.50
CA GLU A 96 8.80 -20.27 14.33
C GLU A 96 7.43 -19.74 13.94
N PHE A 97 7.25 -19.45 12.66
CA PHE A 97 6.03 -18.81 12.14
C PHE A 97 5.38 -19.65 11.05
N PHE A 98 4.05 -19.71 11.07
CA PHE A 98 3.24 -20.19 9.97
C PHE A 98 2.67 -18.99 9.22
N ILE A 99 2.95 -18.94 7.91
CA ILE A 99 2.65 -17.78 7.07
C ILE A 99 1.38 -18.07 6.26
N PRO A 100 0.28 -17.33 6.50
CA PRO A 100 -0.89 -17.41 5.64
C PRO A 100 -0.60 -16.74 4.29
N LEU A 101 -0.97 -17.41 3.20
CA LEU A 101 -0.79 -16.92 1.83
C LEU A 101 -2.10 -17.04 1.06
N CYS A 102 -2.64 -15.91 0.60
CA CYS A 102 -3.82 -15.87 -0.27
C CYS A 102 -3.37 -15.77 -1.73
N THR A 103 -3.66 -16.78 -2.55
CA THR A 103 -3.22 -16.82 -3.95
C THR A 103 -4.11 -17.74 -4.80
N SER A 104 -4.22 -17.43 -6.08
CA SER A 104 -4.76 -18.34 -7.11
C SER A 104 -3.66 -19.04 -7.92
N GLU A 105 -2.38 -18.70 -7.69
CA GLU A 105 -1.25 -19.28 -8.40
C GLU A 105 -0.91 -20.68 -7.85
N GLY A 106 -1.03 -21.69 -8.70
CA GLY A 106 -0.64 -23.05 -8.38
C GLY A 106 0.85 -23.15 -8.03
N ALA A 107 1.19 -24.09 -7.15
CA ALA A 107 2.55 -24.35 -6.66
C ALA A 107 3.21 -23.22 -5.82
N LEU A 108 2.68 -22.00 -5.77
CA LEU A 108 3.28 -20.90 -4.99
C LEU A 108 3.44 -21.27 -3.50
N VAL A 109 2.35 -21.66 -2.85
CA VAL A 109 2.37 -22.03 -1.41
C VAL A 109 3.31 -23.20 -1.15
N ALA A 110 3.27 -24.23 -2.00
CA ALA A 110 4.13 -25.41 -1.87
C ALA A 110 5.63 -25.06 -2.03
N SER A 111 5.96 -24.18 -2.98
CA SER A 111 7.32 -23.70 -3.22
C SER A 111 7.84 -22.89 -2.02
N VAL A 112 7.03 -21.96 -1.50
CA VAL A 112 7.38 -21.19 -0.29
C VAL A 112 7.55 -22.12 0.91
N ASN A 113 6.67 -23.11 1.09
CA ASN A 113 6.75 -24.09 2.18
C ASN A 113 8.04 -24.92 2.13
N ARG A 114 8.46 -25.34 0.93
CA ARG A 114 9.76 -26.02 0.72
C ARG A 114 10.94 -25.14 1.12
N GLY A 115 10.88 -23.85 0.77
CA GLY A 115 11.87 -22.85 1.20
C GLY A 115 11.92 -22.68 2.72
N CYS A 116 10.75 -22.58 3.37
CA CYS A 116 10.65 -22.49 4.83
C CYS A 116 11.31 -23.70 5.52
N SER A 117 11.00 -24.92 5.05
CA SER A 117 11.61 -26.15 5.58
C SER A 117 13.13 -26.14 5.44
N ALA A 118 13.66 -25.75 4.27
CA ALA A 118 15.11 -25.69 4.04
C ALA A 118 15.82 -24.67 4.96
N ILE A 119 15.21 -23.51 5.16
CA ILE A 119 15.72 -22.45 6.05
C ILE A 119 15.70 -22.92 7.50
N THR A 120 14.54 -23.41 7.99
CA THR A 120 14.37 -23.83 9.39
C THR A 120 15.30 -24.97 9.75
N GLU A 121 15.44 -26.00 8.90
CA GLU A 121 16.35 -27.13 9.12
C GLU A 121 17.84 -26.74 9.09
N SER A 122 18.15 -25.61 8.45
CA SER A 122 19.48 -25.03 8.41
C SER A 122 19.76 -24.04 9.54
N GLY A 123 18.86 -23.90 10.51
CA GLY A 123 19.03 -23.07 11.71
C GLY A 123 18.25 -21.75 11.68
N GLY A 124 17.43 -21.53 10.66
CA GLY A 124 16.58 -20.34 10.53
C GLY A 124 17.23 -19.18 9.81
N ALA A 125 16.41 -18.16 9.53
CA ALA A 125 16.84 -16.91 8.92
C ALA A 125 17.05 -15.80 9.97
N ARG A 126 17.88 -14.82 9.62
CA ARG A 126 18.02 -13.56 10.35
C ARG A 126 17.42 -12.43 9.52
N ALA A 127 16.78 -11.46 10.17
CA ALA A 127 16.20 -10.30 9.50
C ALA A 127 16.45 -9.01 10.28
N LYS A 128 16.64 -7.90 9.58
CA LYS A 128 16.83 -6.56 10.16
C LYS A 128 16.00 -5.51 9.42
N VAL A 129 15.39 -4.60 10.19
CA VAL A 129 14.74 -3.41 9.62
C VAL A 129 15.79 -2.30 9.54
N ILE A 130 16.17 -1.92 8.31
CA ILE A 130 17.22 -0.94 8.03
C ILE A 130 16.66 0.48 8.01
N ARG A 131 15.45 0.65 7.47
CA ARG A 131 14.74 1.93 7.41
C ARG A 131 13.26 1.72 7.65
N ASP A 132 12.63 2.70 8.28
CA ASP A 132 11.20 2.73 8.52
C ASP A 132 10.69 4.16 8.37
N HIS A 133 10.14 4.46 7.20
CA HIS A 133 9.52 5.77 6.96
C HIS A 133 8.49 5.69 5.83
N MET A 134 7.36 6.36 5.99
CA MET A 134 6.42 6.61 4.92
C MET A 134 6.74 7.95 4.24
N ALA A 135 6.46 8.06 2.94
CA ALA A 135 6.78 9.25 2.16
C ALA A 135 5.58 9.84 1.41
N ARG A 136 5.50 11.18 1.38
CA ARG A 136 4.59 12.00 0.58
C ARG A 136 5.37 13.17 0.00
N ALA A 137 5.11 13.52 -1.25
CA ALA A 137 5.85 14.59 -1.92
C ALA A 137 4.88 15.55 -2.62
N PRO A 138 4.46 16.64 -1.96
CA PRO A 138 3.72 17.71 -2.61
C PRO A 138 4.59 18.42 -3.65
N LEU A 139 3.94 18.89 -4.70
CA LEU A 139 4.52 19.66 -5.79
C LEU A 139 4.10 21.12 -5.65
N PHE A 140 5.09 21.99 -5.53
CA PHE A 140 4.94 23.44 -5.54
C PHE A 140 5.38 24.02 -6.87
N ILE A 141 4.67 25.03 -7.33
CA ILE A 141 5.10 25.90 -8.43
C ILE A 141 5.49 27.27 -7.88
N THR A 142 6.50 27.87 -8.50
CA THR A 142 7.01 29.20 -8.18
C THR A 142 7.12 30.03 -9.46
N PRO A 143 7.32 31.37 -9.39
CA PRO A 143 7.40 32.21 -10.59
C PRO A 143 8.63 31.93 -11.47
N SER A 144 9.78 31.63 -10.85
CA SER A 144 11.06 31.38 -11.52
C SER A 144 11.95 30.41 -10.74
N VAL A 145 13.04 29.96 -11.35
CA VAL A 145 14.03 29.10 -10.67
C VAL A 145 14.67 29.78 -9.45
N GLU A 146 14.82 31.11 -9.46
CA GLU A 146 15.29 31.88 -8.31
C GLU A 146 14.32 31.76 -7.13
N HIS A 147 13.01 31.80 -7.41
CA HIS A 147 12.00 31.60 -6.38
C HIS A 147 11.92 30.15 -5.90
N ALA A 148 12.12 29.17 -6.79
CA ALA A 148 12.26 27.77 -6.40
C ALA A 148 13.42 27.59 -5.40
N TYR A 149 14.57 28.20 -5.67
CA TYR A 149 15.71 28.19 -4.76
C TYR A 149 15.40 28.89 -3.42
N LYS A 150 14.74 30.05 -3.46
CA LYS A 150 14.28 30.75 -2.24
C LYS A 150 13.31 29.90 -1.41
N LEU A 151 12.41 29.15 -2.05
CA LEU A 151 11.51 28.23 -1.35
C LEU A 151 12.30 27.11 -0.65
N VAL A 152 13.26 26.50 -1.35
CA VAL A 152 14.12 25.45 -0.75
C VAL A 152 14.88 25.98 0.46
N LYS A 153 15.55 27.13 0.31
CA LYS A 153 16.24 27.81 1.42
C LYS A 153 15.30 28.08 2.60
N TRP A 154 14.12 28.61 2.32
CA TRP A 154 13.14 28.90 3.36
C TRP A 154 12.70 27.62 4.09
N VAL A 155 12.47 26.51 3.39
CA VAL A 155 12.13 25.22 4.01
C VAL A 155 13.25 24.71 4.92
N GLU A 156 14.51 24.85 4.50
CA GLU A 156 15.67 24.47 5.31
C GLU A 156 15.80 25.34 6.57
N GLU A 157 15.67 26.66 6.43
CA GLU A 157 15.76 27.64 7.54
C GLU A 157 14.60 27.51 8.53
N ASN A 158 13.42 27.10 8.07
CA ASN A 158 12.19 27.01 8.88
C ASN A 158 11.80 25.55 9.19
N ARG A 159 12.75 24.61 9.13
CA ARG A 159 12.51 23.18 9.38
C ARG A 159 11.82 22.91 10.73
N GLY A 160 12.17 23.68 11.76
CA GLY A 160 11.56 23.56 13.10
C GLY A 160 10.06 23.85 13.10
N GLU A 161 9.64 24.99 12.53
CA GLU A 161 8.21 25.33 12.40
C GLU A 161 7.46 24.33 11.51
N ILE A 162 8.09 23.87 10.42
CA ILE A 162 7.52 22.84 9.54
C ILE A 162 7.29 21.54 10.32
N GLU A 163 8.25 21.12 11.14
CA GLU A 163 8.16 19.93 11.98
C GLU A 163 7.03 20.05 13.00
N GLU A 164 6.90 21.19 13.68
CA GLU A 164 5.80 21.45 14.62
C GLU A 164 4.43 21.35 13.93
N VAL A 165 4.27 22.01 12.77
CA VAL A 165 3.02 21.98 11.99
C VAL A 165 2.71 20.57 11.53
N PHE A 166 3.70 19.84 11.01
CA PHE A 166 3.55 18.46 10.54
C PHE A 166 3.13 17.53 11.69
N ASN A 167 3.84 17.59 12.82
CA ASN A 167 3.65 16.71 13.97
C ASN A 167 2.36 17.02 14.76
N SER A 168 1.74 18.18 14.54
CA SER A 168 0.48 18.58 15.19
C SER A 168 -0.76 17.88 14.64
N VAL A 169 -0.66 17.18 13.51
CA VAL A 169 -1.83 16.56 12.84
C VAL A 169 -2.22 15.25 13.50
N ASP A 170 -1.26 14.41 13.83
CA ASP A 170 -1.51 13.08 14.40
C ASP A 170 -0.34 12.69 15.34
N PRO A 171 -0.61 12.24 16.57
CA PRO A 171 0.44 11.84 17.51
C PRO A 171 1.32 10.69 16.99
N PHE A 172 0.84 9.85 16.08
CA PHE A 172 1.54 8.72 15.48
C PHE A 172 2.18 9.04 14.14
N VAL A 173 2.19 10.30 13.71
CA VAL A 173 2.87 10.73 12.48
C VAL A 173 3.96 11.72 12.86
N LYS A 174 5.22 11.30 12.75
CA LYS A 174 6.38 12.11 13.13
C LYS A 174 7.28 12.36 11.96
N LEU A 175 7.51 13.63 11.63
CA LEU A 175 8.43 14.04 10.57
C LEU A 175 9.83 13.49 10.86
N ILE A 176 10.44 12.89 9.85
CA ILE A 176 11.84 12.45 9.88
C ILE A 176 12.67 13.43 9.07
N ASP A 177 12.26 13.72 7.83
CA ASP A 177 13.04 14.55 6.90
C ASP A 177 12.17 15.20 5.83
N VAL A 178 12.66 16.30 5.24
CA VAL A 178 12.06 17.02 4.11
C VAL A 178 13.11 17.16 3.02
N GLN A 179 12.91 16.46 1.90
CA GLN A 179 13.88 16.38 0.82
C GLN A 179 13.40 17.20 -0.39
N PRO A 180 13.99 18.37 -0.65
CA PRO A 180 13.63 19.20 -1.80
C PRO A 180 14.20 18.64 -3.11
N TRP A 181 13.39 18.63 -4.16
CA TRP A 181 13.79 18.32 -5.54
C TRP A 181 13.32 19.43 -6.47
N VAL A 182 14.21 20.00 -7.27
CA VAL A 182 13.90 21.17 -8.11
C VAL A 182 14.05 20.84 -9.59
N VAL A 183 13.03 21.17 -10.39
CA VAL A 183 13.09 21.14 -11.85
C VAL A 183 12.50 22.45 -12.39
N GLY A 184 13.38 23.35 -12.83
CA GLY A 184 12.99 24.71 -13.25
C GLY A 184 12.31 25.46 -12.11
N ARG A 185 11.05 25.87 -12.32
CA ARG A 185 10.25 26.59 -11.31
C ARG A 185 9.38 25.68 -10.43
N ASN A 186 9.58 24.36 -10.53
CA ASN A 186 8.83 23.35 -9.80
C ASN A 186 9.68 22.78 -8.66
N VAL A 187 9.07 22.62 -7.48
CA VAL A 187 9.73 22.10 -6.29
C VAL A 187 8.89 20.97 -5.71
N TRP A 188 9.44 19.76 -5.62
CA TRP A 188 8.85 18.67 -4.84
C TRP A 188 9.49 18.66 -3.47
N LEU A 189 8.67 18.73 -2.43
CA LEU A 189 9.15 18.56 -1.05
C LEU A 189 8.78 17.15 -0.61
N ARG A 190 9.73 16.21 -0.65
CA ARG A 190 9.48 14.83 -0.23
C ARG A 190 9.62 14.73 1.28
N PHE A 191 8.49 14.77 1.97
CA PHE A 191 8.39 14.51 3.40
C PHE A 191 8.51 13.02 3.67
N THR A 192 9.34 12.65 4.63
CA THR A 192 9.42 11.29 5.19
C THR A 192 9.02 11.34 6.65
N ALA A 193 8.29 10.32 7.11
CA ALA A 193 7.75 10.31 8.47
C ALA A 193 7.69 8.89 9.05
N ASN A 194 7.88 8.79 10.36
CA ASN A 194 7.56 7.59 11.11
C ASN A 194 6.03 7.53 11.31
N THR A 195 5.46 6.35 11.07
CA THR A 195 4.02 6.09 11.20
C THR A 195 3.72 4.90 12.12
N PHE A 196 4.73 4.48 12.88
CA PHE A 196 4.72 3.33 13.78
C PHE A 196 4.16 2.08 13.08
N ASP A 197 3.07 1.52 13.61
CA ASP A 197 2.46 0.29 13.11
C ASP A 197 1.52 0.52 11.92
N ALA A 198 1.08 1.77 11.70
CA ALA A 198 0.27 2.10 10.55
C ALA A 198 1.13 2.18 9.29
N MET A 199 0.57 1.78 8.14
CA MET A 199 1.17 2.12 6.84
C MET A 199 1.28 3.64 6.67
N GLY A 200 0.33 4.38 7.25
CA GLY A 200 0.50 5.82 7.51
C GLY A 200 0.24 6.78 6.34
N MET A 201 -0.16 6.27 5.18
CA MET A 201 -0.47 7.08 3.99
C MET A 201 -1.41 8.26 4.27
N ASN A 202 -2.53 8.03 4.97
CA ASN A 202 -3.54 9.06 5.21
C ASN A 202 -3.02 10.14 6.17
N GLY A 203 -2.40 9.73 7.28
CA GLY A 203 -1.83 10.65 8.26
C GLY A 203 -0.73 11.53 7.68
N VAL A 204 0.21 10.94 6.93
CA VAL A 204 1.28 11.69 6.25
C VAL A 204 0.71 12.63 5.18
N THR A 205 -0.35 12.22 4.49
CA THR A 205 -1.02 13.06 3.49
C THR A 205 -1.69 14.27 4.12
N LEU A 206 -2.39 14.09 5.24
CA LEU A 206 -3.01 15.19 5.99
C LEU A 206 -1.96 16.14 6.59
N ALA A 207 -0.86 15.60 7.13
CA ALA A 207 0.27 16.38 7.63
C ALA A 207 0.92 17.23 6.52
N CYS A 208 1.14 16.64 5.35
CA CYS A 208 1.67 17.37 4.18
C CYS A 208 0.70 18.43 3.66
N ASP A 209 -0.62 18.21 3.71
CA ASP A 209 -1.61 19.20 3.29
C ASP A 209 -1.57 20.41 4.24
N LYS A 210 -1.54 20.16 5.55
CA LYS A 210 -1.43 21.22 6.56
C LYS A 210 -0.13 22.01 6.42
N VAL A 211 1.01 21.33 6.25
CA VAL A 211 2.30 21.98 6.00
C VAL A 211 2.28 22.73 4.67
N GLY A 212 1.65 22.18 3.63
CA GLY A 212 1.55 22.83 2.33
C GLY A 212 0.82 24.17 2.40
N ARG A 213 -0.32 24.22 3.09
CA ARG A 213 -1.06 25.46 3.35
C ARG A 213 -0.24 26.45 4.18
N PHE A 214 0.45 25.97 5.21
CA PHE A 214 1.37 26.80 6.01
C PHE A 214 2.49 27.41 5.16
N ILE A 215 3.09 26.65 4.24
CA ILE A 215 4.09 27.15 3.29
C ILE A 215 3.49 28.21 2.38
N GLU A 216 2.31 28.00 1.79
CA GLU A 216 1.64 29.00 0.94
C GLU A 216 1.29 30.29 1.72
N GLU A 217 1.01 30.17 3.02
CA GLU A 217 0.76 31.31 3.89
C GLU A 217 2.02 32.13 4.17
N ARG A 218 3.17 31.50 4.41
CA ARG A 218 4.43 32.18 4.73
C ARG A 218 5.20 32.62 3.49
N VAL A 219 5.16 31.83 2.42
CA VAL A 219 5.90 32.01 1.17
C VAL A 219 4.91 32.30 0.05
N LYS A 220 4.40 33.54 0.01
CA LYS A 220 3.29 33.97 -0.87
C LYS A 220 3.52 33.76 -2.37
N PHE A 221 4.78 33.60 -2.81
CA PHE A 221 5.09 33.32 -4.22
C PHE A 221 5.02 31.82 -4.57
N ALA A 222 4.96 30.92 -3.59
CA ALA A 222 4.86 29.49 -3.82
C ALA A 222 3.38 29.06 -3.77
N ARG A 223 2.99 28.17 -4.69
CA ARG A 223 1.65 27.55 -4.71
C ARG A 223 1.75 26.05 -4.77
N MET A 224 1.07 25.33 -3.88
CA MET A 224 0.97 23.88 -3.91
C MET A 224 0.04 23.48 -5.07
N LEU A 225 0.61 22.90 -6.12
CA LEU A 225 -0.14 22.43 -7.29
C LEU A 225 -0.82 21.09 -7.03
N SER A 226 -0.14 20.19 -6.31
CA SER A 226 -0.65 18.87 -5.98
C SER A 226 -0.03 18.37 -4.69
N LEU A 227 -0.84 17.74 -3.85
CA LEU A 227 -0.37 17.08 -2.63
C LEU A 227 0.49 15.85 -2.93
N SER A 228 0.33 15.26 -4.12
CA SER A 228 1.09 14.10 -4.58
C SER A 228 1.66 14.35 -5.97
N GLY A 229 2.88 14.87 -6.03
CA GLY A 229 3.61 15.14 -7.28
C GLY A 229 4.34 13.93 -7.87
N ASN A 230 3.97 12.69 -7.51
CA ASN A 230 4.64 11.46 -7.93
C ASN A 230 6.12 11.30 -7.52
N MET A 231 6.67 12.16 -6.65
CA MET A 231 8.01 12.00 -6.04
C MET A 231 7.98 11.29 -4.68
N CYS A 232 6.85 10.67 -4.31
CA CYS A 232 6.75 9.91 -3.06
C CYS A 232 7.59 8.62 -3.07
N VAL A 233 7.45 7.63 -3.95
CA VAL A 233 6.47 7.38 -5.03
C VAL A 233 5.47 6.31 -4.57
N ASP A 234 4.16 6.53 -4.74
CA ASP A 234 3.14 5.59 -4.27
C ASP A 234 2.47 4.83 -5.43
N LYS A 235 2.56 3.49 -5.39
CA LYS A 235 1.95 2.54 -6.34
C LYS A 235 2.46 2.67 -7.79
N LYS A 236 3.72 3.10 -7.98
CA LYS A 236 4.44 3.05 -9.27
C LYS A 236 5.88 2.56 -9.03
N PRO A 237 6.47 1.79 -9.95
CA PRO A 237 7.89 1.43 -9.87
C PRO A 237 8.74 2.71 -9.92
N SER A 238 9.72 2.85 -9.03
CA SER A 238 10.54 4.06 -8.96
C SER A 238 11.92 3.80 -8.35
N ALA A 239 12.96 4.31 -9.02
CA ALA A 239 14.32 4.33 -8.51
C ALA A 239 14.46 5.13 -7.20
N VAL A 240 13.59 6.13 -6.96
CA VAL A 240 13.59 6.90 -5.71
C VAL A 240 13.24 5.99 -4.53
N ASN A 241 12.23 5.13 -4.68
CA ASN A 241 11.87 4.16 -3.64
C ASN A 241 12.97 3.10 -3.47
N TRP A 242 13.59 2.66 -4.57
CA TRP A 242 14.70 1.70 -4.54
C TRP A 242 15.90 2.24 -3.76
N LEU A 243 16.31 3.48 -4.03
CA LEU A 243 17.51 4.09 -3.44
C LEU A 243 17.27 4.61 -2.01
N LEU A 244 16.16 5.33 -1.79
CA LEU A 244 15.91 6.03 -0.52
C LEU A 244 15.04 5.22 0.44
N GLY A 245 14.45 4.13 -0.02
CA GLY A 245 13.44 3.37 0.71
C GLY A 245 12.07 4.07 0.73
N ARG A 246 11.04 3.28 1.04
CA ARG A 246 9.69 3.73 1.38
C ARG A 246 8.96 2.61 2.11
N GLY A 247 8.30 2.91 3.21
CA GLY A 247 7.80 1.94 4.17
C GLY A 247 8.95 1.31 4.94
N LYS A 248 8.98 -0.01 5.04
CA LYS A 248 10.07 -0.75 5.69
C LYS A 248 11.11 -1.19 4.65
N THR A 249 12.37 -0.84 4.85
CA THR A 249 13.49 -1.48 4.15
C THR A 249 14.01 -2.62 5.01
N VAL A 250 13.87 -3.85 4.55
CA VAL A 250 14.23 -5.06 5.31
C VAL A 250 15.32 -5.84 4.57
N VAL A 251 16.30 -6.33 5.31
CA VAL A 251 17.31 -7.27 4.81
C VAL A 251 17.18 -8.57 5.60
N ALA A 252 17.21 -9.70 4.88
CA ALA A 252 17.17 -11.02 5.49
C ALA A 252 18.26 -11.93 4.89
N GLU A 253 18.79 -12.83 5.71
CA GLU A 253 19.84 -13.77 5.34
C GLU A 253 19.60 -15.16 5.98
N ALA A 254 20.10 -16.20 5.33
CA ALA A 254 20.14 -17.56 5.86
C ALA A 254 21.33 -18.32 5.26
N VAL A 255 21.92 -19.22 6.03
CA VAL A 255 22.93 -20.17 5.54
C VAL A 255 22.25 -21.52 5.40
N ILE A 256 22.20 -22.07 4.19
CA ILE A 256 21.55 -23.35 3.92
C ILE A 256 22.61 -24.45 3.84
N LYS A 257 22.42 -25.53 4.59
CA LYS A 257 23.35 -26.68 4.59
C LYS A 257 23.38 -27.32 3.20
N ARG A 258 24.56 -27.71 2.70
CA ARG A 258 24.70 -28.38 1.40
C ARG A 258 23.78 -29.60 1.26
N SER A 259 23.70 -30.43 2.30
CA SER A 259 22.80 -31.60 2.31
C SER A 259 21.35 -31.22 2.07
N VAL A 260 20.87 -30.16 2.72
CA VAL A 260 19.50 -29.63 2.56
C VAL A 260 19.28 -29.07 1.15
N VAL A 261 20.26 -28.38 0.57
CA VAL A 261 20.18 -27.90 -0.82
C VAL A 261 20.02 -29.09 -1.78
N MET A 262 20.86 -30.12 -1.63
CA MET A 262 20.82 -31.30 -2.50
C MET A 262 19.54 -32.12 -2.29
N GLU A 263 19.15 -32.35 -1.04
CA GLU A 263 18.02 -33.21 -0.70
C GLU A 263 16.67 -32.53 -0.92
N LYS A 264 16.49 -31.26 -0.52
CA LYS A 264 15.18 -30.59 -0.63
C LYS A 264 15.06 -29.72 -1.86
N LEU A 265 16.09 -28.93 -2.16
CA LEU A 265 16.06 -27.99 -3.28
C LEU A 265 16.45 -28.66 -4.60
N LYS A 266 16.97 -29.90 -4.53
CA LYS A 266 17.29 -30.76 -5.69
C LYS A 266 18.28 -30.08 -6.65
N THR A 267 19.28 -29.40 -6.09
CA THR A 267 20.34 -28.69 -6.82
C THR A 267 21.63 -28.68 -6.00
N THR A 268 22.67 -28.01 -6.49
CA THR A 268 23.91 -27.75 -5.75
C THR A 268 23.98 -26.27 -5.33
N PRO A 269 24.68 -25.94 -4.21
CA PRO A 269 24.98 -24.54 -3.87
C PRO A 269 25.64 -23.77 -5.01
N GLU A 270 26.53 -24.42 -5.76
CA GLU A 270 27.25 -23.85 -6.89
C GLU A 270 26.30 -23.44 -8.03
N ASP A 271 25.42 -24.36 -8.46
CA ASP A 271 24.46 -24.07 -9.53
C ASP A 271 23.45 -23.01 -9.10
N ALA A 272 23.00 -23.04 -7.84
CA ALA A 272 22.11 -22.03 -7.29
C ALA A 272 22.75 -20.62 -7.31
N ALA A 273 24.04 -20.52 -6.96
CA ALA A 273 24.79 -19.27 -7.02
C ALA A 273 25.00 -18.79 -8.47
N ASP A 274 25.34 -19.69 -9.39
CA ASP A 274 25.54 -19.35 -10.81
C ASP A 274 24.23 -18.87 -11.46
N VAL A 275 23.09 -19.53 -11.17
CA VAL A 275 21.77 -19.06 -11.61
C VAL A 275 21.43 -17.70 -11.02
N CYS A 276 21.73 -17.45 -9.74
CA CYS A 276 21.51 -16.14 -9.13
C CYS A 276 22.31 -15.05 -9.87
N MET A 277 23.60 -15.29 -10.12
CA MET A 277 24.46 -14.35 -10.85
C MET A 277 23.97 -14.09 -12.27
N ARG A 278 23.69 -15.14 -13.04
CA ARG A 278 23.32 -14.98 -14.45
C ARG A 278 21.90 -14.45 -14.63
N LYS A 279 20.95 -14.94 -13.84
CA LYS A 279 19.52 -14.59 -13.97
C LYS A 279 19.18 -13.30 -13.25
N ASN A 280 19.49 -13.21 -11.95
CA ASN A 280 19.01 -12.10 -11.13
C ASN A 280 19.88 -10.85 -11.28
N TRP A 281 21.20 -11.00 -11.50
CA TRP A 281 22.08 -9.83 -11.74
C TRP A 281 22.22 -9.49 -13.22
N LEU A 282 22.84 -10.37 -14.02
CA LEU A 282 23.12 -10.05 -15.43
C LEU A 282 21.83 -9.88 -16.25
N GLY A 283 20.88 -10.81 -16.11
CA GLY A 283 19.59 -10.74 -16.81
C GLY A 283 18.78 -9.49 -16.46
N SER A 284 18.63 -9.16 -15.18
CA SER A 284 17.93 -7.94 -14.74
C SER A 284 18.65 -6.67 -15.18
N GLY A 285 19.99 -6.68 -15.15
CA GLY A 285 20.82 -5.57 -15.64
C GLY A 285 20.58 -5.29 -17.12
N LEU A 286 20.55 -6.33 -17.96
CA LEU A 286 20.24 -6.21 -19.39
C LEU A 286 18.79 -5.74 -19.63
N ALA A 287 17.85 -6.14 -18.77
CA ALA A 287 16.46 -5.73 -18.85
C ALA A 287 16.21 -4.30 -18.30
N HIS A 288 17.23 -3.64 -17.76
CA HIS A 288 17.13 -2.37 -17.05
C HIS A 288 16.07 -2.38 -15.93
N ALA A 289 15.96 -3.50 -15.21
CA ALA A 289 15.09 -3.65 -14.05
C ALA A 289 15.81 -3.21 -12.77
N TYR A 290 15.07 -2.58 -11.85
CA TYR A 290 15.51 -2.19 -10.51
C TYR A 290 14.46 -2.56 -9.47
#